data_AF-A0A445MWD5-F1
#
_entry.id   AF-A0A445MWD5-F1
#
_cell.length_a   1.000
_cell.length_b   1.000
_cell.length_c   1.000
_cell.angle_alpha   90.00
_cell.angle_beta   90.00
_cell.angle_gamma   90.00
#
_symmetry.space_group_name_H-M   'P 1'
#
loop_
_entity.id
_entity.type
_entity.pdbx_description
1 polymer ?
#
loop_
_entity_poly.entity_id
_entity_poly.type
_entity_poly.pdbx_seq_one_letter_code
_entity_poly.pdbx_strand_id
1 'polypeptide(L)'
;MKNVDVEADVMLVDEVYEAGKGDAEMMIQNMRAEMDAVREESEAIGAIKALDCNGAFNKLHRYAVLYQIKQKKEYKKGGMTWDEFCEAIGEPKRTVDLILKEIAPVVEEFSASFANSIGLPFNKIRYLGRAVAGELASFAKNALLIDGQEIELTPENKEEIEAAIDAMKETHLKEVKSLKADVKRYKNNVDKQVAEETKAQRKEISALVEKVERLEKFAPDDKDPETWMIDQMEVIREAAAEFSVACRHVIMDERIMGNTPVIGQVEGLMQAAELSLRMLRETWNERFLTDYED
;
A
#
# COMPACT_ATOMS: atom_id res chain seq x y z
N MET A 1 52.04 -2.79 104.85
CA MET A 1 50.85 -3.53 104.36
C MET A 1 49.77 -2.56 103.85
N LYS A 2 50.08 -1.65 102.91
CA LYS A 2 49.08 -0.70 102.35
C LYS A 2 49.17 -0.49 100.82
N ASN A 3 50.07 -1.19 100.12
CA ASN A 3 50.27 -1.00 98.68
C ASN A 3 49.70 -2.10 97.78
N VAL A 4 49.16 -3.20 98.34
CA VAL A 4 48.68 -4.33 97.54
C VAL A 4 47.20 -4.15 97.13
N ASP A 5 46.39 -3.45 97.93
CA ASP A 5 44.97 -3.21 97.60
C ASP A 5 44.78 -2.22 96.44
N VAL A 6 45.64 -1.21 96.32
CA VAL A 6 45.48 -0.17 95.29
C VAL A 6 45.75 -0.70 93.88
N GLU A 7 46.67 -1.66 93.74
CA GLU A 7 47.03 -2.25 92.45
C GLU A 7 45.95 -3.21 91.94
N ALA A 8 45.33 -3.97 92.85
CA ALA A 8 44.19 -4.84 92.54
C ALA A 8 42.94 -4.04 92.17
N ASP A 9 42.65 -2.94 92.88
CA ASP A 9 41.53 -2.05 92.57
C ASP A 9 41.72 -1.34 91.21
N VAL A 10 42.94 -0.92 90.87
CA VAL A 10 43.25 -0.31 89.56
C VAL A 10 43.10 -1.33 88.43
N MET A 11 43.58 -2.57 88.62
CA MET A 11 43.39 -3.63 87.63
C MET A 11 41.91 -3.96 87.40
N LEU A 12 41.10 -4.02 88.46
CA LEU A 12 39.65 -4.24 88.37
C LEU A 12 38.94 -3.10 87.65
N VAL A 13 39.35 -1.85 87.89
CA VAL A 13 38.81 -0.68 87.20
C VAL A 13 39.16 -0.70 85.71
N ASP A 14 40.39 -1.05 85.34
CA ASP A 14 40.80 -1.19 83.93
C ASP A 14 40.07 -2.35 83.23
N GLU A 15 39.87 -3.48 83.90
CA GLU A 15 39.13 -4.63 83.34
C GLU A 15 37.65 -4.29 83.12
N VAL A 16 37.02 -3.60 84.08
CA VAL A 16 35.63 -3.12 83.94
C VAL A 16 35.51 -2.04 82.86
N TYR A 17 36.52 -1.17 82.72
CA TYR A 17 36.57 -0.15 81.69
C TYR A 17 36.73 -0.75 80.28
N GLU A 18 37.65 -1.69 80.10
CA GLU A 18 37.86 -2.38 78.82
C GLU A 18 36.68 -3.28 78.45
N ALA A 19 36.05 -3.95 79.42
CA ALA A 19 34.81 -4.70 79.18
C ALA A 19 33.66 -3.76 78.77
N GLY A 20 33.47 -2.63 79.46
CA GLY A 20 32.45 -1.64 79.13
C GLY A 20 32.69 -0.95 77.78
N LYS A 21 33.96 -0.74 77.41
CA LYS A 21 34.35 -0.21 76.10
C LYS A 21 34.11 -1.23 74.98
N GLY A 22 34.46 -2.51 75.20
CA GLY A 22 34.18 -3.60 74.27
C GLY A 22 32.69 -3.78 74.00
N ASP A 23 31.86 -3.74 75.06
CA ASP A 23 30.40 -3.79 74.92
C ASP A 23 29.83 -2.59 74.16
N ALA A 24 30.35 -1.38 74.42
CA ALA A 24 29.95 -0.18 73.71
C ALA A 24 30.35 -0.22 72.21
N GLU A 25 31.55 -0.69 71.89
CA GLU A 25 32.02 -0.87 70.51
C GLU A 25 31.18 -1.92 69.76
N MET A 26 30.84 -3.04 70.43
CA MET A 26 29.98 -4.08 69.87
C MET A 26 28.55 -3.56 69.61
N MET A 27 28.00 -2.74 70.53
CA MET A 27 26.70 -2.10 70.35
C MET A 27 26.71 -1.11 69.17
N ILE A 28 27.78 -0.31 69.04
CA ILE A 28 27.95 0.61 67.89
C ILE A 28 28.05 -0.16 66.58
N GLN A 29 28.78 -1.28 66.55
CA GLN A 29 28.93 -2.11 65.36
C GLN A 29 27.60 -2.76 64.96
N ASN A 30 26.82 -3.27 65.92
CA ASN A 30 25.50 -3.82 65.68
C ASN A 30 24.52 -2.75 65.16
N MET A 31 24.49 -1.56 65.78
CA MET A 31 23.66 -0.46 65.30
C MET A 31 24.03 -0.02 63.88
N ARG A 32 25.32 0.02 63.52
CA ARG A 32 25.76 0.32 62.14
C ARG A 32 25.30 -0.75 61.15
N ALA A 33 25.43 -2.03 61.50
CA ALA A 33 24.97 -3.12 60.64
C ALA A 33 23.44 -3.10 60.44
N GLU A 34 22.67 -2.81 61.48
CA GLU A 34 21.22 -2.64 61.38
C GLU A 34 20.86 -1.41 60.52
N MET A 35 21.55 -0.28 60.69
CA MET A 35 21.35 0.91 59.87
C MET A 35 21.66 0.66 58.38
N ASP A 36 22.75 -0.05 58.08
CA ASP A 36 23.13 -0.41 56.71
C ASP A 36 22.10 -1.36 56.09
N ALA A 37 21.62 -2.36 56.83
CA ALA A 37 20.58 -3.27 56.37
C ALA A 37 19.25 -2.55 56.06
N VAL A 38 18.81 -1.64 56.93
CA VAL A 38 17.61 -0.81 56.70
C VAL A 38 17.77 0.10 55.48
N ARG A 39 18.98 0.62 55.25
CA ARG A 39 19.29 1.43 54.06
C ARG A 39 19.19 0.58 52.78
N GLU A 40 19.82 -0.59 52.76
CA GLU A 40 19.76 -1.50 51.61
C GLU A 40 18.31 -1.93 51.30
N GLU A 41 17.52 -2.26 52.33
CA GLU A 41 16.10 -2.57 52.17
C GLU A 41 15.33 -1.37 51.59
N SER A 42 15.55 -0.16 52.11
CA SER A 42 14.90 1.06 51.63
C SER A 42 15.25 1.37 50.17
N GLU A 43 16.52 1.21 49.78
CA GLU A 43 16.98 1.38 48.41
C GLU A 43 16.35 0.34 47.46
N ALA A 44 16.29 -0.93 47.88
CA ALA A 44 15.64 -1.99 47.13
C ALA A 44 14.14 -1.73 46.94
N ILE A 45 13.43 -1.31 47.98
CA ILE A 45 12.02 -0.90 47.90
C ILE A 45 11.84 0.28 46.95
N GLY A 46 12.73 1.28 47.01
CA GLY A 46 12.74 2.42 46.10
C GLY A 46 12.90 1.99 44.64
N ALA A 47 13.85 1.10 44.37
CA ALA A 47 14.10 0.55 43.04
C ALA A 47 12.89 -0.24 42.50
N ILE A 48 12.27 -1.09 43.33
CA ILE A 48 11.07 -1.85 42.94
C ILE A 48 9.92 -0.91 42.59
N LYS A 49 9.64 0.11 43.43
CA LYS A 49 8.60 1.12 43.14
C LYS A 49 8.86 1.87 41.84
N ALA A 50 10.13 2.20 41.55
CA ALA A 50 10.49 2.87 40.29
C ALA A 50 10.24 1.96 39.08
N LEU A 51 10.56 0.67 39.18
CA LEU A 51 10.26 -0.32 38.14
C LEU A 51 8.76 -0.47 37.91
N ASP A 52 7.95 -0.51 38.97
CA ASP A 52 6.49 -0.58 38.88
C ASP A 52 5.90 0.66 38.18
N CYS A 53 6.37 1.85 38.56
CA CYS A 53 5.99 3.11 37.90
C CYS A 53 6.33 3.11 36.40
N ASN A 54 7.54 2.66 36.04
CA ASN A 54 7.94 2.54 34.64
C ASN A 54 7.07 1.50 33.89
N GLY A 55 6.73 0.39 34.53
CA GLY A 55 5.80 -0.60 34.00
C GLY A 55 4.42 -0.02 33.71
N ALA A 56 3.87 0.78 34.64
CA ALA A 56 2.61 1.48 34.46
C ALA A 56 2.67 2.51 33.31
N PHE A 57 3.76 3.30 33.24
CA PHE A 57 3.98 4.27 32.18
C PHE A 57 4.05 3.61 30.80
N ASN A 58 4.79 2.50 30.67
CA ASN A 58 4.89 1.74 29.43
C ASN A 58 3.53 1.17 28.99
N LYS A 59 2.72 0.68 29.94
CA LYS A 59 1.34 0.24 29.65
C LYS A 59 0.49 1.39 29.11
N LEU A 60 0.51 2.55 29.77
CA LEU A 60 -0.22 3.74 29.31
C LEU A 60 0.24 4.17 27.91
N HIS A 61 1.55 4.24 27.69
CA HIS A 61 2.14 4.60 26.39
C HIS A 61 1.69 3.63 25.28
N ARG A 62 1.70 2.32 25.55
CA ARG A 62 1.21 1.29 24.63
C ARG A 62 -0.24 1.55 24.22
N TYR A 63 -1.14 1.80 25.18
CA TYR A 63 -2.55 2.07 24.86
C TYR A 63 -2.75 3.42 24.16
N ALA A 64 -1.94 4.44 24.47
CA ALA A 64 -1.96 5.71 23.74
C ALA A 64 -1.57 5.51 22.26
N VAL A 65 -0.57 4.67 21.98
CA VAL A 65 -0.21 4.29 20.59
C VAL A 65 -1.35 3.52 19.92
N LEU A 66 -1.96 2.55 20.60
CA LEU A 66 -3.12 1.81 20.07
C LEU A 66 -4.31 2.73 19.76
N TYR A 67 -4.57 3.72 20.62
CA TYR A 67 -5.59 4.75 20.38
C TYR A 67 -5.33 5.48 19.07
N GLN A 68 -4.08 5.94 18.85
CA GLN A 68 -3.71 6.64 17.62
C GLN A 68 -3.84 5.76 16.37
N ILE A 69 -3.37 4.52 16.42
CA ILE A 69 -3.46 3.55 15.32
C ILE A 69 -4.94 3.32 14.96
N LYS A 70 -5.79 3.14 15.97
CA LYS A 70 -7.24 2.93 15.79
C LYS A 70 -7.90 4.15 15.16
N GLN A 71 -7.62 5.35 15.66
CA GLN A 71 -8.18 6.62 15.14
C GLN A 71 -7.77 6.90 13.70
N LYS A 72 -6.48 6.70 13.37
CA LYS A 72 -5.95 6.91 12.00
C LYS A 72 -6.25 5.76 11.04
N LYS A 73 -6.78 4.63 11.55
CA LYS A 73 -6.99 3.38 10.82
C LYS A 73 -5.71 2.89 10.11
N GLU A 74 -4.56 3.04 10.75
CA GLU A 74 -3.26 2.70 10.15
C GLU A 74 -3.11 1.20 9.88
N TYR A 75 -3.77 0.35 10.69
CA TYR A 75 -3.86 -1.09 10.47
C TYR A 75 -4.41 -1.47 9.07
N LYS A 76 -5.27 -0.63 8.47
CA LYS A 76 -5.80 -0.86 7.12
C LYS A 76 -4.74 -0.72 6.03
N LYS A 77 -3.65 0.00 6.28
CA LYS A 77 -2.56 0.14 5.29
C LYS A 77 -1.82 -1.18 5.08
N GLY A 78 -1.78 -2.03 6.10
CA GLY A 78 -1.24 -3.40 6.02
C GLY A 78 -2.27 -4.43 5.57
N GLY A 79 -3.48 -4.03 5.15
CA GLY A 79 -4.54 -4.95 4.74
C GLY A 79 -5.25 -5.68 5.87
N MET A 80 -4.92 -5.40 7.14
CA MET A 80 -5.52 -6.05 8.30
C MET A 80 -6.83 -5.37 8.71
N THR A 81 -7.70 -6.13 9.35
CA THR A 81 -8.81 -5.64 10.17
C THR A 81 -8.30 -5.24 11.56
N TRP A 82 -9.12 -4.52 12.33
CA TRP A 82 -8.75 -4.15 13.71
C TRP A 82 -8.60 -5.36 14.63
N ASP A 83 -9.41 -6.40 14.39
CA ASP A 83 -9.39 -7.63 15.20
C ASP A 83 -8.10 -8.42 14.95
N GLU A 84 -7.76 -8.64 13.68
CA GLU A 84 -6.50 -9.29 13.27
C GLU A 84 -5.27 -8.50 13.77
N PHE A 85 -5.33 -7.17 13.76
CA PHE A 85 -4.25 -6.34 14.31
C PHE A 85 -4.09 -6.53 15.83
N CYS A 86 -5.21 -6.58 16.58
CA CYS A 86 -5.19 -6.85 18.01
C CYS A 86 -4.66 -8.27 18.32
N GLU A 87 -5.07 -9.27 17.55
CA GLU A 87 -4.56 -10.64 17.68
C GLU A 87 -3.06 -10.74 17.39
N ALA A 88 -2.57 -10.04 16.35
CA ALA A 88 -1.15 -10.01 15.99
C ALA A 88 -0.26 -9.42 17.10
N ILE A 89 -0.77 -8.51 17.92
CA ILE A 89 -0.05 -7.95 19.08
C ILE A 89 -0.31 -8.70 20.38
N GLY A 90 -0.99 -9.85 20.32
CA GLY A 90 -1.28 -10.73 21.45
C GLY A 90 -2.35 -10.20 22.41
N GLU A 91 -3.24 -9.32 21.97
CA GLU A 91 -4.26 -8.70 22.82
C GLU A 91 -5.68 -8.97 22.32
N PRO A 92 -6.62 -9.38 23.17
CA PRO A 92 -8.02 -9.50 22.78
C PRO A 92 -8.60 -8.13 22.43
N LYS A 93 -9.18 -7.98 21.24
CA LYS A 93 -9.85 -6.75 20.78
C LYS A 93 -10.80 -6.16 21.83
N ARG A 94 -11.59 -7.01 22.50
CA ARG A 94 -12.57 -6.58 23.51
C ARG A 94 -11.88 -5.86 24.69
N THR A 95 -10.74 -6.38 25.13
CA THR A 95 -9.95 -5.79 26.22
C THR A 95 -9.36 -4.46 25.79
N VAL A 96 -8.77 -4.41 24.59
CA VAL A 96 -8.21 -3.17 24.03
C VAL A 96 -9.31 -2.11 23.88
N ASP A 97 -10.46 -2.46 23.33
CA ASP A 97 -11.56 -1.53 23.12
C ASP A 97 -12.11 -0.95 24.43
N LEU A 98 -12.19 -1.76 25.49
CA LEU A 98 -12.61 -1.30 26.82
C LEU A 98 -11.59 -0.30 27.39
N ILE A 99 -10.30 -0.66 27.37
CA ILE A 99 -9.23 0.19 27.90
C ILE A 99 -9.13 1.51 27.11
N LEU A 100 -9.24 1.45 25.78
CA LEU A 100 -9.24 2.64 24.95
C LEU A 100 -10.41 3.58 25.26
N LYS A 101 -11.58 3.03 25.62
CA LYS A 101 -12.74 3.81 26.03
C LYS A 101 -12.48 4.55 27.36
N GLU A 102 -11.77 3.91 28.29
CA GLU A 102 -11.44 4.48 29.60
C GLU A 102 -10.28 5.49 29.54
N ILE A 103 -9.31 5.26 28.67
CA ILE A 103 -8.12 6.13 28.52
C ILE A 103 -8.41 7.34 27.63
N ALA A 104 -9.41 7.28 26.73
CA ALA A 104 -9.71 8.38 25.82
C ALA A 104 -9.91 9.73 26.52
N PRO A 105 -10.70 9.87 27.60
CA PRO A 105 -10.83 11.13 28.34
C PRO A 105 -9.51 11.66 28.89
N VAL A 106 -8.65 10.78 29.42
CA VAL A 106 -7.35 11.17 29.98
C VAL A 106 -6.39 11.66 28.89
N VAL A 107 -6.38 11.01 27.73
CA VAL A 107 -5.56 11.44 26.58
C VAL A 107 -6.07 12.76 26.01
N GLU A 108 -7.39 12.96 25.96
CA GLU A 108 -8.01 14.20 25.52
C GLU A 108 -7.73 15.35 26.51
N GLU A 109 -7.87 15.11 27.81
CA GLU A 109 -7.56 16.05 28.88
C GLU A 109 -6.07 16.39 28.93
N PHE A 110 -5.19 15.41 28.78
CA PHE A 110 -3.75 15.63 28.65
C PHE A 110 -3.44 16.48 27.42
N SER A 111 -4.04 16.17 26.27
CA SER A 111 -3.85 16.95 25.04
C SER A 111 -4.33 18.39 25.19
N ALA A 112 -5.45 18.61 25.88
CA ALA A 112 -5.98 19.93 26.18
C ALA A 112 -5.10 20.69 27.18
N SER A 113 -4.67 20.03 28.26
CA SER A 113 -3.79 20.62 29.28
C SER A 113 -2.41 20.96 28.73
N PHE A 114 -1.84 20.08 27.91
CA PHE A 114 -0.58 20.31 27.21
C PHE A 114 -0.71 21.48 26.22
N ALA A 115 -1.80 21.54 25.45
CA ALA A 115 -2.08 22.67 24.58
C ALA A 115 -2.20 24.00 25.34
N ASN A 116 -2.84 23.99 26.52
CA ASN A 116 -2.92 25.15 27.39
C ASN A 116 -1.56 25.56 27.94
N SER A 117 -0.71 24.59 28.31
CA SER A 117 0.63 24.87 28.88
C SER A 117 1.61 25.48 27.87
N ILE A 118 1.53 25.06 26.61
CA ILE A 118 2.40 25.54 25.52
C ILE A 118 1.74 26.74 24.81
N GLY A 119 0.48 27.02 25.12
CA GLY A 119 -0.30 28.04 24.45
C GLY A 119 -0.65 27.70 23.00
N LEU A 120 -0.34 26.50 22.49
CA LEU A 120 -0.63 26.09 21.12
C LEU A 120 -1.51 24.83 21.08
N PRO A 121 -2.58 24.81 20.28
CA PRO A 121 -3.39 23.61 20.08
C PRO A 121 -2.56 22.39 19.63
N PHE A 122 -2.80 21.23 20.25
CA PHE A 122 -2.05 19.99 19.96
C PHE A 122 -2.13 19.55 18.49
N ASN A 123 -3.23 19.83 17.81
CA ASN A 123 -3.39 19.58 16.37
C ASN A 123 -2.43 20.42 15.51
N LYS A 124 -2.12 21.67 15.90
CA LYS A 124 -1.14 22.55 15.24
C LYS A 124 0.28 22.05 15.49
N ILE A 125 0.62 21.69 16.72
CA ILE A 125 1.92 21.08 17.08
C ILE A 125 2.16 19.80 16.27
N ARG A 126 1.15 18.93 16.19
CA ARG A 126 1.22 17.68 15.41
C ARG A 126 1.35 17.94 13.90
N TYR A 127 0.69 18.97 13.38
CA TYR A 127 0.81 19.34 11.97
C TYR A 127 2.22 19.86 11.67
N LEU A 128 2.73 20.75 12.52
CA LEU A 128 4.08 21.29 12.44
C LEU A 128 5.13 20.17 12.47
N GLY A 129 5.01 19.21 13.39
CA GLY A 129 5.92 18.06 13.43
C GLY A 129 5.91 17.21 12.16
N ARG A 130 4.77 17.11 11.46
CA ARG A 130 4.69 16.44 10.15
C ARG A 130 5.29 17.28 9.03
N ALA A 131 5.06 18.59 9.04
CA ALA A 131 5.63 19.51 8.08
C ALA A 131 7.17 19.49 8.15
N VAL A 132 7.72 19.46 9.37
CA VAL A 132 9.16 19.34 9.60
C VAL A 132 9.71 18.00 9.11
N ALA A 133 9.04 16.89 9.42
CA ALA A 133 9.44 15.57 8.92
C ALA A 133 9.35 15.44 7.39
N GLY A 134 8.50 16.25 6.74
CA GLY A 134 8.34 16.31 5.29
C GLY A 134 9.11 17.45 4.61
N GLU A 135 10.05 18.09 5.32
CA GLU A 135 10.89 19.20 4.82
C GLU A 135 10.12 20.46 4.37
N LEU A 136 8.84 20.59 4.74
CA LEU A 136 8.01 21.77 4.48
C LEU A 136 8.20 22.88 5.51
N ALA A 137 8.81 22.55 6.64
CA ALA A 137 9.17 23.50 7.69
C ALA A 137 10.49 23.08 8.34
N SER A 138 11.20 24.01 8.95
CA SER A 138 12.41 23.69 9.72
C SER A 138 12.56 24.59 10.94
N PHE A 139 13.35 24.14 11.91
CA PHE A 139 13.68 24.94 13.08
C PHE A 139 15.11 25.48 12.95
N ALA A 140 15.24 26.80 13.04
CA ALA A 140 16.50 27.46 13.36
C ALA A 140 16.60 27.65 14.87
N LYS A 141 17.78 28.09 15.35
CA LYS A 141 18.16 28.12 16.77
C LYS A 141 17.09 28.71 17.71
N ASN A 142 16.32 29.70 17.25
CA ASN A 142 15.18 30.26 17.98
C ASN A 142 14.04 30.73 17.05
N ALA A 143 13.92 30.13 15.87
CA ALA A 143 12.94 30.55 14.88
C ALA A 143 12.38 29.37 14.09
N LEU A 144 11.14 29.53 13.66
CA LEU A 144 10.43 28.62 12.79
C LEU A 144 10.51 29.12 11.35
N LEU A 145 11.08 28.30 10.47
CA LEU A 145 11.16 28.57 9.04
C LEU A 145 10.03 27.84 8.32
N ILE A 146 9.09 28.58 7.75
CA ILE A 146 7.97 28.08 6.94
C ILE A 146 7.93 28.88 5.64
N ASP A 147 7.95 28.22 4.48
CA ASP A 147 7.87 28.87 3.16
C ASP A 147 8.85 30.05 2.97
N GLY A 148 10.04 29.95 3.57
CA GLY A 148 11.08 31.00 3.53
C GLY A 148 10.84 32.18 4.47
N GLN A 149 9.78 32.18 5.27
CA GLN A 149 9.57 33.13 6.36
C GLN A 149 10.17 32.58 7.66
N GLU A 150 10.96 33.40 8.34
CA GLU A 150 11.54 33.10 9.64
C GLU A 150 10.73 33.81 10.73
N ILE A 151 10.06 33.03 11.58
CA ILE A 151 9.23 33.52 12.68
C ILE A 151 9.92 33.17 13.99
N GLU A 152 10.33 34.17 14.78
CA GLU A 152 10.97 33.91 16.08
C GLU A 152 10.01 33.21 17.04
N LEU A 153 10.52 32.23 17.79
CA LEU A 153 9.77 31.43 18.77
C LEU A 153 9.60 32.19 20.09
N THR A 154 8.93 33.33 20.05
CA THR A 154 8.59 34.15 21.23
C THR A 154 7.09 34.07 21.54
N PRO A 155 6.67 34.24 22.81
CA PRO A 155 5.25 34.27 23.18
C PRO A 155 4.44 35.32 22.41
N GLU A 156 5.06 36.45 22.06
CA GLU A 156 4.45 37.55 21.32
C GLU A 156 4.10 37.17 19.88
N ASN A 157 4.89 36.28 19.26
CA ASN A 157 4.69 35.81 17.89
C ASN A 157 3.75 34.59 17.81
N LYS A 158 3.10 34.20 18.91
CA LYS A 158 2.19 33.05 18.95
C LYS A 158 1.11 33.12 17.87
N GLU A 159 0.44 34.26 17.71
CA GLU A 159 -0.62 34.42 16.72
C GLU A 159 -0.08 34.29 15.28
N GLU A 160 1.13 34.78 15.04
CA GLU A 160 1.81 34.68 13.74
C GLU A 160 2.22 33.23 13.41
N ILE A 161 2.77 32.50 14.39
CA ILE A 161 3.07 31.06 14.27
C ILE A 161 1.78 30.29 13.98
N GLU A 162 0.70 30.61 14.70
CA GLU A 162 -0.59 29.97 14.50
C GLU A 162 -1.19 30.24 13.11
N ALA A 163 -1.07 31.47 12.62
CA ALA A 163 -1.53 31.87 11.29
C ALA A 163 -0.70 31.21 10.18
N ALA A 164 0.63 31.13 10.33
CA ALA A 164 1.52 30.45 9.39
C ALA A 164 1.20 28.95 9.27
N ILE A 165 0.94 28.28 10.40
CA ILE A 165 0.52 26.88 10.41
C ILE A 165 -0.84 26.69 9.71
N ASP A 166 -1.80 27.58 9.95
CA ASP A 166 -3.12 27.49 9.32
C ASP A 166 -3.06 27.77 7.81
N ALA A 167 -2.26 28.75 7.37
CA ALA A 167 -2.02 29.03 5.95
C ALA A 167 -1.39 27.84 5.23
N MET A 168 -0.34 27.24 5.81
CA MET A 168 0.31 26.05 5.27
C MET A 168 -0.68 24.87 5.16
N LYS A 169 -1.54 24.69 6.17
CA LYS A 169 -2.58 23.66 6.16
C LYS A 169 -3.63 23.91 5.07
N GLU A 170 -4.03 25.15 4.84
CA GLU A 170 -4.97 25.50 3.79
C GLU A 170 -4.38 25.26 2.39
N THR A 171 -3.13 25.67 2.16
CA THR A 171 -2.39 25.42 0.91
C THR A 171 -2.32 23.93 0.61
N HIS A 172 -1.86 23.13 1.58
CA HIS A 172 -1.79 21.68 1.42
C HIS A 172 -3.18 21.05 1.19
N LEU A 173 -4.24 21.56 1.83
CA LEU A 173 -5.60 21.08 1.59
C LEU A 173 -6.07 21.39 0.16
N LYS A 174 -5.72 22.57 -0.38
CA LYS A 174 -6.01 22.96 -1.77
C LYS A 174 -5.27 22.06 -2.75
N GLU A 175 -3.98 21.81 -2.52
CA GLU A 175 -3.17 20.90 -3.35
C GLU A 175 -3.73 19.48 -3.34
N VAL A 176 -4.05 18.93 -2.17
CA VAL A 176 -4.64 17.59 -2.06
C VAL A 176 -5.98 17.52 -2.79
N LYS A 177 -6.80 18.56 -2.73
CA LYS A 177 -8.06 18.62 -3.49
C LYS A 177 -7.81 18.68 -5.00
N SER A 178 -6.86 19.49 -5.46
CA SER A 178 -6.46 19.58 -6.88
C SER A 178 -5.95 18.23 -7.38
N LEU A 179 -4.96 17.65 -6.69
CA LEU A 179 -4.39 16.35 -7.04
C LEU A 179 -5.45 15.25 -7.06
N LYS A 180 -6.40 15.24 -6.11
CA LYS A 180 -7.52 14.28 -6.15
C LYS A 180 -8.42 14.48 -7.37
N ALA A 181 -8.69 15.73 -7.76
CA ALA A 181 -9.47 16.02 -8.95
C ALA A 181 -8.73 15.58 -10.23
N ASP A 182 -7.43 15.85 -10.31
CA ASP A 182 -6.57 15.43 -11.41
C ASP A 182 -6.48 13.91 -11.52
N VAL A 183 -6.22 13.21 -10.41
CA VAL A 183 -6.21 11.74 -10.37
C VAL A 183 -7.54 11.16 -10.83
N LYS A 184 -8.68 11.74 -10.40
CA LYS A 184 -10.01 11.30 -10.86
C LYS A 184 -10.18 11.54 -12.37
N ARG A 185 -9.74 12.68 -12.88
CA ARG A 185 -9.79 13.01 -14.31
C ARG A 185 -8.93 12.05 -15.13
N TYR A 186 -7.67 11.81 -14.73
CA TYR A 186 -6.77 10.88 -15.40
C TYR A 186 -7.32 9.46 -15.38
N LYS A 187 -7.84 8.99 -14.24
CA LYS A 187 -8.46 7.68 -14.15
C LYS A 187 -9.63 7.52 -15.13
N ASN A 188 -10.53 8.51 -15.18
CA ASN A 188 -11.64 8.49 -16.13
C ASN A 188 -11.19 8.51 -17.60
N ASN A 189 -10.10 9.21 -17.93
CA ASN A 189 -9.55 9.23 -19.28
C ASN A 189 -8.93 7.88 -19.65
N VAL A 190 -8.18 7.27 -18.73
CA VAL A 190 -7.60 5.92 -18.92
C VAL A 190 -8.71 4.89 -19.08
N ASP A 191 -9.74 4.91 -18.24
CA ASP A 191 -10.87 3.97 -18.34
C ASP A 191 -11.58 4.08 -19.69
N LYS A 192 -11.73 5.30 -20.23
CA LYS A 192 -12.28 5.52 -21.58
C LYS A 192 -11.38 4.97 -22.67
N GLN A 193 -10.07 5.25 -22.63
CA GLN A 193 -9.11 4.75 -23.61
C GLN A 193 -9.08 3.22 -23.61
N VAL A 194 -9.02 2.60 -22.43
CA VAL A 194 -9.06 1.13 -22.28
C VAL A 194 -10.36 0.56 -22.85
N ALA A 195 -11.50 1.19 -22.62
CA ALA A 195 -12.78 0.74 -23.18
C ALA A 195 -12.81 0.84 -24.72
N GLU A 196 -12.28 1.92 -25.29
CA GLU A 196 -12.19 2.11 -26.75
C GLU A 196 -11.23 1.10 -27.39
N GLU A 197 -10.03 0.93 -26.84
CA GLU A 197 -9.05 -0.06 -27.31
C GLU A 197 -9.58 -1.49 -27.18
N THR A 198 -10.21 -1.83 -26.05
CA THR A 198 -10.82 -3.16 -25.86
C THR A 198 -11.89 -3.42 -26.90
N LYS A 199 -12.71 -2.41 -27.24
CA LYS A 199 -13.73 -2.53 -28.29
C LYS A 199 -13.11 -2.70 -29.68
N ALA A 200 -12.03 -1.98 -29.98
CA ALA A 200 -11.29 -2.12 -31.23
C ALA A 200 -10.66 -3.52 -31.36
N GLN A 201 -9.95 -3.98 -30.33
CA GLN A 201 -9.34 -5.31 -30.29
C GLN A 201 -10.38 -6.42 -30.40
N ARG A 202 -11.53 -6.31 -29.73
CA ARG A 202 -12.61 -7.31 -29.86
C ARG A 202 -13.14 -7.41 -31.30
N LYS A 203 -13.26 -6.29 -32.01
CA LYS A 203 -13.64 -6.30 -33.43
C LYS A 203 -12.57 -6.97 -34.30
N GLU A 204 -11.31 -6.66 -34.06
CA GLU A 204 -10.19 -7.25 -34.80
C GLU A 204 -10.10 -8.75 -34.56
N ILE A 205 -10.21 -9.20 -33.31
CA ILE A 205 -10.26 -10.62 -32.95
C ILE A 205 -11.44 -11.29 -33.65
N SER A 206 -12.64 -10.72 -33.62
CA SER A 206 -13.81 -11.28 -34.31
C SER A 206 -13.56 -11.45 -35.81
N ALA A 207 -12.99 -10.42 -36.46
CA ALA A 207 -12.69 -10.47 -37.89
C ALA A 207 -11.58 -11.48 -38.23
N LEU A 208 -10.61 -11.67 -37.33
CA LEU A 208 -9.57 -12.69 -37.49
C LEU A 208 -10.13 -14.10 -37.28
N VAL A 209 -11.01 -14.31 -36.30
CA VAL A 209 -11.70 -15.59 -36.07
C VAL A 209 -12.53 -15.98 -37.30
N GLU A 210 -13.33 -15.06 -37.85
CA GLU A 210 -14.09 -15.33 -39.08
C GLU A 210 -13.18 -15.68 -40.27
N LYS A 211 -12.02 -15.04 -40.39
CA LYS A 211 -11.03 -15.37 -41.42
C LYS A 211 -10.42 -16.75 -41.20
N VAL A 212 -10.09 -17.10 -39.96
CA VAL A 212 -9.55 -18.41 -39.60
C VAL A 212 -10.59 -19.50 -39.88
N GLU A 213 -11.82 -19.37 -39.41
CA GLU A 213 -12.90 -20.33 -39.68
C GLU A 213 -13.14 -20.54 -41.18
N ARG A 214 -13.06 -19.46 -41.98
CA ARG A 214 -13.16 -19.56 -43.44
C ARG A 214 -11.99 -20.37 -44.03
N LEU A 215 -10.79 -20.20 -43.51
CA LEU A 215 -9.58 -20.87 -44.00
C LEU A 215 -9.45 -22.31 -43.49
N GLU A 216 -9.94 -22.61 -42.28
CA GLU A 216 -9.98 -23.96 -41.70
C GLU A 216 -10.78 -24.94 -42.57
N LYS A 217 -11.80 -24.47 -43.30
CA LYS A 217 -12.53 -25.28 -44.29
C LYS A 217 -11.63 -25.87 -45.38
N PHE A 218 -10.45 -25.28 -45.60
CA PHE A 218 -9.46 -25.71 -46.58
C PHE A 218 -8.26 -26.41 -45.93
N ALA A 219 -8.26 -26.60 -44.60
CA ALA A 219 -7.21 -27.33 -43.90
C ALA A 219 -7.40 -28.85 -44.09
N PRO A 220 -6.31 -29.62 -44.33
CA PRO A 220 -6.35 -31.07 -44.41
C PRO A 220 -6.31 -31.68 -43.00
N ASP A 221 -7.35 -31.47 -42.20
CA ASP A 221 -7.39 -32.02 -40.83
C ASP A 221 -8.21 -33.33 -40.77
N ASP A 222 -7.60 -34.36 -40.17
CA ASP A 222 -8.11 -35.67 -39.72
C ASP A 222 -8.93 -36.54 -40.70
N LYS A 223 -9.14 -36.09 -41.94
CA LYS A 223 -9.80 -36.87 -43.00
C LYS A 223 -8.77 -37.64 -43.82
N ASP A 224 -9.16 -38.83 -44.30
CA ASP A 224 -8.36 -39.53 -45.29
C ASP A 224 -8.23 -38.67 -46.58
N PRO A 225 -7.09 -38.73 -47.29
CA PRO A 225 -6.81 -37.83 -48.41
C PRO A 225 -7.87 -37.87 -49.52
N GLU A 226 -8.51 -39.01 -49.75
CA GLU A 226 -9.52 -39.19 -50.79
C GLU A 226 -10.80 -38.45 -50.43
N THR A 227 -11.33 -38.67 -49.23
CA THR A 227 -12.51 -37.97 -48.71
C THR A 227 -12.27 -36.46 -48.62
N TRP A 228 -11.09 -36.03 -48.17
CA TRP A 228 -10.74 -34.62 -48.12
C TRP A 228 -10.74 -33.97 -49.51
N MET A 229 -10.10 -34.59 -50.51
CA MET A 229 -10.06 -34.05 -51.87
C MET A 229 -11.45 -33.95 -52.49
N ILE A 230 -12.30 -34.97 -52.32
CA ILE A 230 -13.68 -34.96 -52.83
C ILE A 230 -14.48 -33.85 -52.17
N ASP A 231 -14.42 -33.72 -50.85
CA ASP A 231 -15.10 -32.66 -50.10
C ASP A 231 -14.65 -31.26 -50.55
N GLN A 232 -13.33 -31.06 -50.73
CA GLN A 232 -12.80 -29.78 -51.24
C GLN A 232 -13.30 -29.48 -52.65
N MET A 233 -13.35 -30.48 -53.54
CA MET A 233 -13.85 -30.29 -54.90
C MET A 233 -15.34 -29.98 -54.93
N GLU A 234 -16.13 -30.53 -54.00
CA GLU A 234 -17.55 -30.20 -53.85
C GLU A 234 -17.74 -28.73 -53.41
N VAL A 235 -16.95 -28.26 -52.44
CA VAL A 235 -16.93 -26.85 -52.01
C VAL A 235 -16.54 -25.93 -53.16
N ILE A 236 -15.52 -26.30 -53.95
CA ILE A 236 -15.10 -25.53 -55.13
C ILE A 236 -16.22 -25.49 -56.18
N ARG A 237 -16.91 -26.60 -56.40
CA ARG A 237 -18.04 -26.69 -57.34
C ARG A 237 -19.20 -25.78 -56.91
N GLU A 238 -19.56 -25.79 -55.63
CA GLU A 238 -20.60 -24.91 -55.07
C GLU A 238 -20.21 -23.43 -55.22
N ALA A 239 -18.98 -23.05 -54.87
CA ALA A 239 -18.49 -21.69 -55.03
C ALA A 239 -18.51 -21.23 -56.50
N ALA A 240 -18.16 -22.11 -57.45
CA ALA A 240 -18.24 -21.81 -58.87
C ALA A 240 -19.70 -21.59 -59.34
N ALA A 241 -20.66 -22.35 -58.79
CA ALA A 241 -22.07 -22.17 -59.08
C ALA A 241 -22.60 -20.83 -58.53
N GLU A 242 -22.23 -20.47 -57.30
CA GLU A 242 -22.58 -19.18 -56.69
C GLU A 242 -22.01 -18.00 -57.49
N PHE A 243 -20.73 -18.09 -57.90
CA PHE A 243 -20.11 -17.10 -58.78
C PHE A 243 -20.89 -16.95 -60.10
N SER A 244 -21.27 -18.06 -60.73
CA SER A 244 -22.07 -18.01 -61.95
C SER A 244 -23.42 -17.32 -61.73
N VAL A 245 -24.10 -17.57 -60.61
CA VAL A 245 -25.37 -16.92 -60.27
C VAL A 245 -25.17 -15.42 -60.06
N ALA A 246 -24.12 -15.02 -59.34
CA ALA A 246 -23.78 -13.61 -59.12
C ALA A 246 -23.50 -12.88 -60.44
N CYS A 247 -22.70 -13.47 -61.34
CA CYS A 247 -22.45 -12.91 -62.66
C CYS A 247 -23.74 -12.77 -63.46
N ARG A 248 -24.63 -13.77 -63.46
CA ARG A 248 -25.92 -13.68 -64.15
C ARG A 248 -26.78 -12.56 -63.60
N HIS A 249 -26.79 -12.33 -62.30
CA HIS A 249 -27.55 -11.24 -61.70
C HIS A 249 -27.08 -9.87 -62.21
N VAL A 250 -25.76 -9.66 -62.30
CA VAL A 250 -25.19 -8.43 -62.86
C VAL A 250 -25.50 -8.30 -64.36
N ILE A 251 -25.35 -9.38 -65.13
CA ILE A 251 -25.62 -9.40 -66.58
C ILE A 251 -27.09 -9.06 -66.89
N MET A 252 -28.02 -9.53 -66.05
CA MET A 252 -29.45 -9.34 -66.22
C MET A 252 -29.97 -8.03 -65.60
N ASP A 253 -29.11 -7.22 -64.96
CA ASP A 253 -29.52 -5.96 -64.33
C ASP A 253 -29.79 -4.88 -65.39
N GLU A 254 -31.04 -4.45 -65.50
CA GLU A 254 -31.42 -3.45 -66.50
C GLU A 254 -30.72 -2.10 -66.32
N ARG A 255 -30.22 -1.79 -65.11
CA ARG A 255 -29.56 -0.51 -64.80
C ARG A 255 -28.21 -0.36 -65.50
N ILE A 256 -27.57 -1.45 -65.90
CA ILE A 256 -26.31 -1.39 -66.65
C ILE A 256 -26.53 -1.26 -68.16
N MET A 257 -27.76 -1.44 -68.65
CA MET A 257 -28.08 -1.31 -70.07
C MET A 257 -27.83 0.12 -70.55
N GLY A 258 -26.85 0.29 -71.43
CA GLY A 258 -26.43 1.60 -71.98
C GLY A 258 -25.24 2.25 -71.29
N ASN A 259 -24.69 1.67 -70.21
CA ASN A 259 -23.46 2.15 -69.55
C ASN A 259 -22.24 1.35 -70.02
N THR A 260 -21.76 1.63 -71.23
CA THR A 260 -20.63 0.92 -71.87
C THR A 260 -19.37 0.81 -71.01
N PRO A 261 -18.93 1.86 -70.27
CA PRO A 261 -17.77 1.75 -69.38
C PRO A 261 -17.93 0.69 -68.28
N VAL A 262 -19.10 0.61 -67.65
CA VAL A 262 -19.38 -0.37 -66.60
C VAL A 262 -19.44 -1.78 -67.17
N ILE A 263 -20.06 -1.95 -68.36
CA ILE A 263 -20.09 -3.24 -69.06
C ILE A 263 -18.67 -3.74 -69.33
N GLY A 264 -17.78 -2.89 -69.86
CA GLY A 264 -16.38 -3.25 -70.12
C GLY A 264 -15.59 -3.61 -68.84
N GLN A 265 -15.87 -2.96 -67.71
CA GLN A 265 -15.27 -3.33 -66.41
C GLN A 265 -15.74 -4.71 -65.93
N VAL A 266 -17.03 -5.00 -66.06
CA VAL A 266 -17.60 -6.31 -65.71
C VAL A 266 -17.02 -7.41 -66.60
N GLU A 267 -16.93 -7.18 -67.91
CA GLU A 267 -16.29 -8.12 -68.85
C GLU A 267 -14.83 -8.39 -68.47
N GLY A 268 -14.05 -7.34 -68.14
CA GLY A 268 -12.66 -7.50 -67.71
C GLY A 268 -12.52 -8.34 -66.43
N LEU A 269 -13.40 -8.14 -65.44
CA LEU A 269 -13.42 -8.95 -64.22
C LEU A 269 -13.80 -10.41 -64.50
N MET A 270 -14.78 -10.65 -65.38
CA MET A 270 -15.16 -12.00 -65.79
C MET A 270 -14.02 -12.72 -66.53
N GLN A 271 -13.31 -12.01 -67.42
CA GLN A 271 -12.16 -12.56 -68.15
C GLN A 271 -11.00 -12.90 -67.19
N ALA A 272 -10.74 -12.07 -66.18
CA ALA A 272 -9.73 -12.36 -65.17
C ALA A 272 -10.07 -13.61 -64.34
N ALA A 273 -11.35 -13.80 -64.00
CA ALA A 273 -11.82 -15.00 -63.33
C ALA A 273 -11.67 -16.25 -64.23
N GLU A 274 -12.04 -16.15 -65.51
CA GLU A 274 -11.87 -17.23 -66.49
C GLU A 274 -10.40 -17.65 -66.62
N LEU A 275 -9.49 -16.67 -66.76
CA LEU A 275 -8.05 -16.93 -66.87
C LEU A 275 -7.52 -17.66 -65.63
N SER A 276 -7.95 -17.25 -64.44
CA SER A 276 -7.55 -17.88 -63.18
C SER A 276 -8.00 -19.35 -63.10
N LEU A 277 -9.23 -19.65 -63.53
CA LEU A 277 -9.73 -21.03 -63.60
C LEU A 277 -8.99 -21.86 -64.65
N ARG A 278 -8.61 -21.25 -65.78
CA ARG A 278 -7.81 -21.91 -66.82
C ARG A 278 -6.42 -22.28 -66.30
N MET A 279 -5.73 -21.36 -65.64
CA MET A 279 -4.43 -21.61 -65.02
C MET A 279 -4.49 -22.71 -63.96
N LEU A 280 -5.57 -22.74 -63.16
CA LEU A 280 -5.80 -23.80 -62.18
C LEU A 280 -5.91 -25.18 -62.86
N ARG A 281 -6.65 -25.25 -63.97
CA ARG A 281 -6.79 -26.47 -64.77
C ARG A 281 -5.47 -26.90 -65.42
N GLU A 282 -4.69 -25.95 -65.94
CA GLU A 282 -3.35 -26.22 -66.48
C GLU A 282 -2.44 -26.81 -65.40
N THR A 283 -2.40 -26.19 -64.21
CA THR A 283 -1.64 -26.71 -63.05
C THR A 283 -2.05 -28.13 -62.67
N TRP A 284 -3.35 -28.43 -62.69
CA TRP A 284 -3.86 -29.79 -62.45
C TRP A 284 -3.33 -30.78 -63.49
N ASN A 285 -3.46 -30.43 -64.78
CA ASN A 285 -3.01 -31.27 -65.87
C ASN A 285 -1.49 -31.52 -65.78
N GLU A 286 -0.71 -30.46 -65.54
CA GLU A 286 0.74 -30.54 -65.38
C GLU A 286 1.16 -31.46 -64.23
N ARG A 287 0.39 -31.47 -63.13
CA ARG A 287 0.71 -32.28 -61.95
C ARG A 287 0.30 -33.74 -62.08
N PHE A 288 -0.79 -34.05 -62.78
CA PHE A 288 -1.40 -35.38 -62.72
C PHE A 288 -1.52 -36.09 -64.07
N LEU A 289 -1.44 -35.39 -65.20
CA LEU A 289 -1.65 -35.97 -66.53
C LEU A 289 -0.37 -36.04 -67.37
N THR A 290 0.70 -35.33 -66.99
CA THR A 290 1.95 -35.29 -67.76
C THR A 290 2.74 -36.61 -67.72
N ASP A 291 2.54 -37.44 -66.70
CA ASP A 291 3.23 -38.73 -66.54
C ASP A 291 2.49 -39.93 -67.16
N TYR A 292 1.34 -39.72 -67.82
CA TYR A 292 0.54 -40.80 -68.41
C TYR A 292 0.86 -41.08 -69.90
N GLU A 293 1.86 -40.41 -70.47
CA GLU A 293 2.24 -40.54 -71.89
C GLU A 293 3.55 -41.32 -72.15
N ASP A 294 4.13 -41.99 -71.14
CA ASP A 294 5.24 -42.96 -71.32
C ASP A 294 4.80 -44.44 -71.13
#